data_AF-A0A957P532-F1
#
_entry.id   AF-A0A957P532-F1
#
_cell.length_a   1.000
_cell.length_b   1.000
_cell.length_c   1.000
_cell.angle_alpha   90.00
_cell.angle_beta   90.00
_cell.angle_gamma   90.00
#
_symmetry.space_group_name_H-M   'P 1'
#
loop_
_entity.id
_entity.type
_entity.pdbx_description
1 polymer ?
#
loop_
_entity_poly.entity_id
_entity_poly.type
_entity_poly.pdbx_seq_one_letter_code
_entity_poly.pdbx_strand_id
1 'polypeptide(L)'
;IAETLTAFANSEGGALVLGVAPDGHLGTIFVEEDASDALQSALRLCKPPVHTDWYAEEVAGGVVVILRVERSGQLHSLADGRILVRRGTQNVPSDSVMIEQMLANRPAGDFEMQVVPGATRDDLDDTVIDEYLEKRQKRNPRSTIVSKDKLLQQIGALTEAHEPTISGILLFGREPQLFLPQSRAVFVKFADVQPRGP
;
A
#
# COMPACT_ATOMS: atom_id res chain seq x y z
N ILE A 1 -16.30 5.15 -17.03
CA ILE A 1 -15.24 4.17 -16.67
C ILE A 1 -14.21 4.82 -15.74
N ALA A 2 -13.43 5.82 -16.19
CA ALA A 2 -12.36 6.44 -15.40
C ALA A 2 -12.78 6.86 -13.98
N GLU A 3 -13.91 7.55 -13.85
CA GLU A 3 -14.44 7.98 -12.54
C GLU A 3 -14.67 6.81 -11.57
N THR A 4 -15.11 5.66 -12.07
CA THR A 4 -15.36 4.47 -11.26
C THR A 4 -14.06 3.76 -10.94
N LEU A 5 -13.09 3.72 -11.86
CA LEU A 5 -11.77 3.13 -11.59
C LEU A 5 -11.05 3.90 -10.47
N THR A 6 -11.02 5.23 -10.55
CA THR A 6 -10.42 6.05 -9.48
C THR A 6 -11.18 5.92 -8.17
N ALA A 7 -12.53 5.93 -8.21
CA ALA A 7 -13.36 5.75 -7.02
C ALA A 7 -13.14 4.39 -6.34
N PHE A 8 -13.03 3.29 -7.09
CA PHE A 8 -12.73 1.96 -6.56
C PHE A 8 -11.33 1.89 -5.97
N ALA A 9 -10.31 2.35 -6.71
CA ALA A 9 -8.93 2.36 -6.22
C ALA A 9 -8.76 3.18 -4.94
N ASN A 10 -9.56 4.22 -4.74
CA ASN A 10 -9.55 5.04 -3.53
C ASN A 10 -10.42 4.52 -2.38
N SER A 11 -11.19 3.46 -2.60
CA SER A 11 -12.08 2.85 -1.62
C SER A 11 -11.65 1.40 -1.35
N GLU A 12 -12.58 0.45 -1.23
CA GLU A 12 -12.26 -0.97 -0.97
C GLU A 12 -11.98 -1.78 -2.26
N GLY A 13 -11.75 -1.12 -3.39
CA GLY A 13 -11.71 -1.78 -4.71
C GLY A 13 -13.11 -2.15 -5.21
N GLY A 14 -13.17 -3.02 -6.22
CA GLY A 14 -14.43 -3.52 -6.76
C GLY A 14 -14.33 -4.09 -8.17
N ALA A 15 -15.49 -4.50 -8.70
CA ALA A 15 -15.66 -4.95 -10.07
C ALA A 15 -16.64 -4.04 -10.81
N LEU A 16 -16.26 -3.58 -12.00
CA LEU A 16 -17.11 -2.83 -12.91
C LEU A 16 -17.44 -3.73 -14.11
N VAL A 17 -18.72 -4.03 -14.28
CA VAL A 17 -19.22 -4.83 -15.39
C VAL A 17 -19.68 -3.90 -16.51
N LEU A 18 -19.12 -4.06 -17.69
CA LEU A 18 -19.50 -3.38 -18.92
C LEU A 18 -20.43 -4.29 -19.74
N GLY A 19 -21.37 -3.69 -20.46
CA GLY A 19 -22.35 -4.43 -21.25
C GLY A 19 -23.56 -4.91 -20.46
N VAL A 20 -23.76 -4.42 -19.23
CA VAL A 20 -24.95 -4.72 -18.41
C VAL A 20 -25.56 -3.42 -17.90
N ALA A 21 -26.87 -3.26 -18.10
CA ALA A 21 -27.65 -2.15 -17.55
C ALA A 21 -27.91 -2.36 -16.04
N PRO A 22 -28.21 -1.29 -15.29
CA PRO A 22 -28.45 -1.39 -13.84
C PRO A 22 -29.60 -2.33 -13.43
N ASP A 23 -30.54 -2.60 -14.34
CA ASP A 23 -31.64 -3.55 -14.19
C ASP A 23 -31.29 -5.00 -14.57
N GLY A 24 -30.04 -5.24 -14.99
CA GLY A 24 -29.53 -6.56 -15.37
C GLY A 24 -29.73 -6.92 -16.85
N HIS A 25 -30.29 -6.03 -17.66
CA HIS A 25 -30.41 -6.27 -19.10
C HIS A 25 -29.07 -6.11 -19.81
N LEU A 26 -28.76 -7.03 -20.73
CA LEU A 26 -27.54 -6.95 -21.53
C LEU A 26 -27.61 -5.77 -22.50
N GLY A 27 -26.60 -4.92 -22.45
CA GLY A 27 -26.39 -3.80 -23.37
C GLY A 27 -25.62 -4.22 -24.63
N THR A 28 -25.20 -3.23 -25.41
CA THR A 28 -24.66 -3.45 -26.77
C THR A 28 -23.13 -3.48 -26.89
N ILE A 29 -22.38 -3.55 -25.78
CA ILE A 29 -20.90 -3.62 -25.86
C ILE A 29 -20.54 -5.06 -26.21
N PHE A 30 -20.56 -5.37 -27.51
CA PHE A 30 -20.45 -6.72 -28.05
C PHE A 30 -19.06 -7.08 -28.58
N VAL A 31 -18.03 -6.25 -28.35
CA VAL A 31 -16.69 -6.50 -28.86
C VAL A 31 -15.64 -6.20 -27.80
N GLU A 32 -14.81 -7.20 -27.52
CA GLU A 32 -13.70 -7.15 -26.57
C GLU A 32 -12.71 -6.00 -26.87
N GLU A 33 -12.53 -5.69 -28.16
CA GLU A 33 -11.68 -4.61 -28.66
C GLU A 33 -12.18 -3.22 -28.23
N ASP A 34 -13.48 -2.93 -28.35
CA ASP A 34 -14.07 -1.66 -27.93
C ASP A 34 -13.93 -1.44 -26.42
N ALA A 35 -14.06 -2.51 -25.63
CA ALA A 35 -13.91 -2.45 -24.19
C ALA A 35 -12.46 -2.19 -23.77
N SER A 36 -11.49 -2.80 -24.46
CA SER A 36 -10.06 -2.56 -24.27
C SER A 36 -9.70 -1.10 -24.59
N ASP A 37 -10.15 -0.56 -25.72
CA ASP A 37 -9.89 0.83 -26.11
C ASP A 37 -10.52 1.84 -25.15
N ALA A 38 -11.75 1.56 -24.69
CA ALA A 38 -12.43 2.37 -23.68
C ALA A 38 -11.69 2.32 -22.33
N LEU A 39 -11.19 1.15 -21.92
CA LEU A 39 -10.37 0.99 -20.72
C LEU A 39 -9.07 1.78 -20.84
N GLN A 40 -8.33 1.65 -21.94
CA GLN A 40 -7.10 2.41 -22.15
C GLN A 40 -7.33 3.91 -22.12
N SER A 41 -8.42 4.38 -22.75
CA SER A 41 -8.82 5.78 -22.73
C SER A 41 -9.15 6.25 -21.32
N ALA A 42 -9.82 5.42 -20.52
CA ALA A 42 -10.12 5.71 -19.13
C ALA A 42 -8.87 5.76 -18.25
N LEU A 43 -7.93 4.83 -18.43
CA LEU A 43 -6.68 4.79 -17.67
C LEU A 43 -5.81 6.03 -17.90
N ARG A 44 -5.80 6.59 -19.13
CA ARG A 44 -5.12 7.86 -19.43
C ARG A 44 -5.68 9.06 -18.66
N LEU A 45 -6.94 8.98 -18.21
CA LEU A 45 -7.58 10.01 -17.40
C LEU A 45 -7.33 9.84 -15.90
N CYS A 46 -6.66 8.76 -15.47
CA CYS A 46 -6.37 8.48 -14.07
C CYS A 46 -4.93 8.85 -13.71
N LYS A 47 -4.71 9.53 -12.58
CA LYS A 47 -3.39 9.95 -12.09
C LYS A 47 -3.20 9.58 -10.62
N PRO A 48 -2.22 8.73 -10.26
CA PRO A 48 -1.45 7.87 -11.16
C PRO A 48 -2.37 6.87 -11.90
N PRO A 49 -1.90 6.19 -12.96
CA PRO A 49 -2.68 5.14 -13.62
C PRO A 49 -3.17 4.10 -12.61
N VAL A 50 -4.42 3.66 -12.74
CA VAL A 50 -5.03 2.65 -11.87
C VAL A 50 -4.73 1.26 -12.41
N HIS A 51 -4.13 0.39 -11.60
CA HIS A 51 -3.99 -1.02 -11.97
C HIS A 51 -5.38 -1.65 -12.10
N THR A 52 -5.70 -2.19 -13.28
CA THR A 52 -7.00 -2.77 -13.57
C THR A 52 -6.80 -4.08 -14.33
N ASP A 53 -7.21 -5.19 -13.72
CA ASP A 53 -7.31 -6.47 -14.42
C ASP A 53 -8.64 -6.52 -15.15
N TRP A 54 -8.69 -7.20 -16.30
CA TRP A 54 -9.95 -7.37 -16.99
C TRP A 54 -10.02 -8.70 -17.74
N TYR A 55 -11.25 -9.16 -17.94
CA TYR A 55 -11.56 -10.37 -18.70
C TYR A 55 -12.98 -10.27 -19.27
N ALA A 56 -13.21 -10.98 -20.37
CA ALA A 56 -14.53 -11.17 -20.95
C ALA A 56 -15.16 -12.46 -20.44
N GLU A 57 -16.47 -12.46 -20.25
CA GLU A 57 -17.25 -13.64 -19.84
C GLU A 57 -18.48 -13.78 -20.73
N GLU A 58 -18.71 -15.00 -21.25
CA GLU A 58 -19.92 -15.33 -21.99
C GLU A 58 -21.08 -15.58 -21.02
N VAL A 59 -22.21 -14.90 -21.27
CA VAL A 59 -23.43 -15.03 -20.49
C VAL A 59 -24.61 -15.34 -21.40
N ALA A 60 -25.73 -15.80 -20.83
CA ALA A 60 -26.93 -16.10 -21.60
C ALA A 60 -27.44 -14.83 -22.32
N GLY A 61 -27.16 -14.74 -23.62
CA GLY A 61 -27.58 -13.63 -24.48
C GLY A 61 -26.47 -12.66 -24.91
N GLY A 62 -25.20 -12.89 -24.55
CA GLY A 62 -24.10 -12.04 -25.02
C GLY A 62 -22.77 -12.22 -24.28
N VAL A 63 -21.90 -11.24 -24.43
CA VAL A 63 -20.60 -11.16 -23.74
C VAL A 63 -20.62 -9.95 -22.82
N VAL A 64 -20.04 -10.07 -21.63
CA VAL A 64 -19.80 -8.96 -20.70
C VAL A 64 -18.31 -8.83 -20.44
N VAL A 65 -17.86 -7.60 -20.15
CA VAL A 65 -16.46 -7.34 -19.80
C VAL A 65 -16.40 -6.89 -18.35
N ILE A 66 -15.56 -7.57 -17.57
CA ILE A 66 -15.42 -7.31 -16.14
C ILE A 66 -14.07 -6.64 -15.91
N LEU A 67 -14.09 -5.45 -15.33
CA LEU A 67 -12.91 -4.69 -14.91
C LEU A 67 -12.78 -4.82 -13.40
N ARG A 68 -11.70 -5.44 -12.92
CA ARG A 68 -11.39 -5.62 -11.50
C ARG A 68 -10.32 -4.62 -11.07
N VAL A 69 -10.63 -3.87 -10.02
CA VAL A 69 -9.75 -2.88 -9.42
C VAL A 69 -9.57 -3.23 -7.96
N GLU A 70 -8.32 -3.33 -7.53
CA GLU A 70 -7.99 -3.48 -6.12
C GLU A 70 -7.88 -2.12 -5.43
N ARG A 71 -8.05 -2.11 -4.11
CA ARG A 71 -7.74 -0.92 -3.31
C ARG A 71 -6.26 -0.56 -3.50
N SER A 72 -6.00 0.69 -3.82
CA SER A 72 -4.65 1.18 -4.06
C SER A 72 -4.02 1.77 -2.79
N GLY A 73 -2.72 1.54 -2.61
CA GLY A 73 -1.90 2.26 -1.62
C GLY A 73 -1.70 3.74 -1.94
N GLN A 74 -1.95 4.18 -3.19
CA GLN A 74 -1.74 5.56 -3.65
C GLN A 74 -3.06 6.27 -3.94
N LEU A 75 -3.15 7.55 -3.59
CA LEU A 75 -4.33 8.37 -3.90
C LEU A 75 -4.41 8.64 -5.40
N HIS A 76 -5.54 8.27 -6.02
CA HIS A 76 -5.80 8.50 -7.44
C HIS A 76 -6.74 9.69 -7.64
N SER A 77 -6.42 10.54 -8.61
CA SER A 77 -7.27 11.61 -9.10
C SER A 77 -7.58 11.42 -10.58
N LEU A 78 -8.61 12.11 -11.05
CA LEU A 78 -8.87 12.27 -12.47
C LEU A 78 -7.95 13.35 -13.06
N ALA A 79 -7.80 13.35 -14.38
CA ALA A 79 -6.97 14.32 -15.09
C ALA A 79 -7.43 15.78 -14.89
N ASP A 80 -8.70 15.99 -14.52
CA ASP A 80 -9.30 17.29 -14.16
C ASP A 80 -9.08 17.67 -12.69
N GLY A 81 -8.38 16.84 -11.91
CA GLY A 81 -8.05 17.08 -10.51
C GLY A 81 -9.07 16.54 -9.51
N ARG A 82 -10.23 16.04 -9.94
CA ARG A 82 -11.23 15.49 -9.01
C ARG A 82 -10.72 14.19 -8.36
N ILE A 83 -10.87 14.11 -7.05
CA ILE A 83 -10.64 12.88 -6.27
C ILE A 83 -12.01 12.32 -5.89
N LEU A 84 -12.31 11.12 -6.38
CA LEU A 84 -13.59 10.46 -6.17
C LEU A 84 -13.42 9.24 -5.26
N VAL A 85 -14.47 8.93 -4.51
CA VAL A 85 -14.61 7.67 -3.76
C VAL A 85 -15.96 7.04 -3.96
N ARG A 86 -16.01 5.72 -3.81
CA ARG A 86 -17.23 4.94 -3.95
C ARG A 86 -17.95 4.87 -2.61
N ARG A 87 -19.19 5.35 -2.57
CA ARG A 87 -20.11 5.17 -1.43
C ARG A 87 -21.38 4.50 -1.95
N GLY A 88 -21.57 3.24 -1.57
CA GLY A 88 -22.65 2.41 -2.10
C GLY A 88 -22.61 2.33 -3.63
N THR A 89 -23.65 2.85 -4.28
CA THR A 89 -23.79 2.82 -5.75
C THR A 89 -23.27 4.08 -6.46
N GLN A 90 -22.73 5.05 -5.73
CA GLN A 90 -22.34 6.36 -6.27
C GLN A 90 -20.85 6.66 -6.10
N ASN A 91 -20.29 7.40 -7.06
CA ASN A 91 -18.97 8.00 -6.97
C ASN A 91 -19.15 9.44 -6.47
N VAL A 92 -18.55 9.77 -5.33
CA VAL A 92 -18.72 11.06 -4.65
C VAL A 92 -17.38 11.78 -4.58
N PRO A 93 -17.32 13.10 -4.87
CA PRO A 93 -16.12 13.91 -4.64
C PRO A 93 -15.69 13.86 -3.18
N SER A 94 -14.38 13.74 -2.94
CA SER A 94 -13.80 13.84 -1.61
C SER A 94 -13.50 15.30 -1.28
N ASP A 95 -13.82 15.72 -0.06
CA ASP A 95 -13.40 17.02 0.48
C ASP A 95 -11.98 16.95 1.05
N SER A 96 -11.40 18.11 1.40
CA SER A 96 -10.03 18.20 1.91
C SER A 96 -9.81 17.35 3.17
N VAL A 97 -10.77 17.32 4.08
CA VAL A 97 -10.68 16.55 5.33
C VAL A 97 -10.64 15.05 5.04
N MET A 98 -11.49 14.59 4.13
CA MET A 98 -11.54 13.19 3.72
C MET A 98 -10.28 12.79 2.95
N ILE A 99 -9.73 13.69 2.11
CA ILE A 99 -8.45 13.48 1.43
C ILE A 99 -7.31 13.31 2.45
N GLU A 100 -7.23 14.16 3.47
CA GLU A 100 -6.22 14.04 4.53
C GLU A 100 -6.34 12.71 5.27
N GLN A 101 -7.56 12.30 5.63
CA GLN A 101 -7.81 11.00 6.27
C GLN A 101 -7.42 9.83 5.36
N MET A 102 -7.66 9.93 4.05
CA MET A 102 -7.24 8.89 3.10
C MET A 102 -5.73 8.78 3.00
N LEU A 103 -5.02 9.91 2.99
CA LEU A 103 -3.56 9.91 2.97
C LEU A 103 -2.99 9.34 4.26
N ALA A 104 -3.57 9.67 5.42
CA ALA A 104 -3.17 9.13 6.71
C ALA A 104 -3.43 7.62 6.85
N ASN A 105 -4.54 7.12 6.28
CA ASN A 105 -4.93 5.71 6.33
C ASN A 105 -4.34 4.85 5.21
N ARG A 106 -3.59 5.44 4.28
CA ARG A 106 -2.86 4.70 3.26
C ARG A 106 -1.46 4.37 3.76
N PRO A 107 -0.96 3.16 3.50
CA PRO A 107 0.44 2.86 3.74
C PRO A 107 1.27 3.75 2.81
N ALA A 108 1.87 4.82 3.37
CA ALA A 108 2.83 5.64 2.65
C ALA A 108 4.12 4.82 2.52
N GLY A 109 4.24 4.05 1.44
CA GLY A 109 5.34 3.11 1.26
C GLY A 109 5.39 2.02 2.34
N ASP A 110 6.48 1.27 2.39
CA ASP A 110 6.77 0.38 3.51
C ASP A 110 6.80 1.23 4.78
N PHE A 111 5.78 1.10 5.65
CA PHE A 111 5.66 1.82 6.92
C PHE A 111 6.97 1.76 7.73
N GLU A 112 7.61 0.60 7.67
CA GLU A 112 8.97 0.27 8.12
C GLU A 112 10.04 1.33 7.74
N MET A 113 9.99 1.87 6.52
CA MET A 113 10.98 2.81 5.96
C MET A 113 10.65 4.29 6.19
N GLN A 114 9.53 4.62 6.82
CA GLN A 114 9.18 6.01 7.11
C GLN A 114 10.12 6.61 8.15
N VAL A 115 10.51 7.88 7.98
CA VAL A 115 11.30 8.62 8.97
C VAL A 115 10.49 8.84 10.24
N VAL A 116 11.13 8.66 11.40
CA VAL A 116 10.52 8.94 12.70
C VAL A 116 10.76 10.41 13.07
N PRO A 117 9.71 11.26 13.12
CA PRO A 117 9.89 12.67 13.40
C PRO A 117 10.54 12.91 14.77
N GLY A 118 11.59 13.73 14.80
CA GLY A 118 12.31 14.07 16.03
C GLY A 118 13.31 13.03 16.51
N ALA A 119 13.38 11.86 15.87
CA ALA A 119 14.44 10.89 16.13
C ALA A 119 15.71 11.26 15.35
N THR A 120 16.86 10.98 15.95
CA THR A 120 18.18 11.26 15.40
C THR A 120 19.04 10.00 15.42
N ARG A 121 20.15 10.00 14.69
CA ARG A 121 21.11 8.89 14.69
C ARG A 121 21.61 8.52 16.11
N ASP A 122 21.67 9.50 17.00
CA ASP A 122 22.13 9.33 18.38
C ASP A 122 21.12 8.59 19.26
N ASP A 123 19.85 8.47 18.83
CA ASP A 123 18.83 7.68 19.52
C ASP A 123 18.98 6.17 19.27
N LEU A 124 19.85 5.78 18.32
CA LEU A 124 20.20 4.38 18.08
C LEU A 124 21.32 3.90 19.01
N ASP A 125 21.21 2.66 19.47
CA ASP A 125 22.16 1.98 20.33
C ASP A 125 23.29 1.36 19.50
N ASP A 126 24.46 2.00 19.51
CA ASP A 126 25.64 1.52 18.81
C ASP A 126 26.10 0.14 19.30
N THR A 127 25.81 -0.24 20.54
CA THR A 127 26.13 -1.56 21.10
C THR A 127 25.32 -2.65 20.39
N VAL A 128 24.01 -2.41 20.21
CA VAL A 128 23.11 -3.32 19.50
C VAL A 128 23.45 -3.38 18.02
N ILE A 129 23.80 -2.23 17.42
CA ILE A 129 24.26 -2.15 16.04
C ILE A 129 25.53 -2.98 15.85
N ASP A 130 26.51 -2.85 16.76
CA ASP A 130 27.77 -3.60 16.67
C ASP A 130 27.55 -5.10 16.79
N GLU A 131 26.73 -5.54 17.74
CA GLU A 131 26.36 -6.95 17.84
C GLU A 131 25.68 -7.49 16.57
N TYR A 132 24.78 -6.71 15.98
CA TYR A 132 24.10 -7.08 14.74
C TYR A 132 25.08 -7.19 13.57
N LEU A 133 25.98 -6.21 13.42
CA LEU A 133 26.97 -6.18 12.35
C LEU A 133 27.98 -7.32 12.48
N GLU A 134 28.42 -7.65 13.69
CA GLU A 134 29.27 -8.83 13.92
C GLU A 134 28.57 -10.14 13.53
N LYS A 135 27.31 -10.31 13.94
CA LYS A 135 26.49 -11.48 13.56
C LYS A 135 26.29 -11.55 12.04
N ARG A 136 26.09 -10.40 11.38
CA ARG A 136 25.97 -10.30 9.92
C ARG A 136 27.27 -10.69 9.21
N GLN A 137 28.42 -10.20 9.69
CA GLN A 137 29.72 -10.49 9.10
C GLN A 137 30.10 -11.96 9.24
N LYS A 138 29.81 -12.58 10.40
CA LYS A 138 30.01 -14.04 10.61
C LYS A 138 29.18 -14.88 9.62
N ARG A 139 27.99 -14.42 9.23
CA ARG A 139 27.13 -15.09 8.24
C ARG A 139 27.58 -14.85 6.80
N ASN A 140 28.23 -13.73 6.52
CA ASN A 140 28.69 -13.38 5.17
C ASN A 140 30.09 -12.74 5.18
N PRO A 141 31.17 -13.55 5.21
CA PRO A 141 32.55 -13.07 5.40
C PRO A 141 33.11 -12.20 4.26
N ARG A 142 32.41 -12.14 3.12
CA ARG A 142 32.85 -11.38 1.92
C ARG A 142 32.32 -9.94 1.88
N SER A 143 31.69 -9.43 2.94
CA SER A 143 31.17 -8.07 2.94
C SER A 143 32.33 -7.05 2.90
N THR A 144 32.28 -6.13 1.93
CA THR A 144 33.14 -4.95 1.87
C THR A 144 33.12 -4.19 3.19
N ILE A 145 34.26 -3.66 3.64
CA ILE A 145 34.33 -2.77 4.80
C ILE A 145 33.62 -1.47 4.41
N VAL A 146 32.41 -1.27 4.92
CA VAL A 146 31.64 -0.03 4.78
C VAL A 146 31.37 0.54 6.18
N SER A 147 31.17 1.86 6.30
CA SER A 147 30.82 2.46 7.59
C SER A 147 29.50 1.90 8.14
N LYS A 148 29.36 1.91 9.47
CA LYS A 148 28.14 1.44 10.17
C LYS A 148 26.89 2.09 9.59
N ASP A 149 26.91 3.41 9.41
CA ASP A 149 25.76 4.16 8.91
C ASP A 149 25.38 3.76 7.49
N LYS A 150 26.36 3.43 6.64
CA LYS A 150 26.05 2.98 5.29
C LYS A 150 25.46 1.57 5.29
N LEU A 151 25.85 0.72 6.23
CA LEU A 151 25.21 -0.58 6.45
C LEU A 151 23.78 -0.43 6.99
N LEU A 152 23.55 0.53 7.89
CA LEU A 152 22.22 0.89 8.40
C LEU A 152 21.32 1.43 7.28
N GLN A 153 21.86 2.26 6.38
CA GLN A 153 21.15 2.73 5.19
C GLN A 153 20.81 1.59 4.23
N GLN A 154 21.72 0.65 4.00
CA GLN A 154 21.48 -0.52 3.15
C GLN A 154 20.35 -1.43 3.65
N ILE A 155 20.14 -1.50 4.97
CA ILE A 155 19.08 -2.30 5.57
C ILE A 155 17.81 -1.47 5.86
N GLY A 156 17.79 -0.20 5.43
CA GLY A 156 16.63 0.68 5.61
C GLY A 156 16.41 1.18 7.04
N ALA A 157 17.40 1.07 7.93
CA ALA A 157 17.33 1.59 9.31
C ALA A 157 17.62 3.10 9.41
N LEU A 158 18.32 3.65 8.41
CA LEU A 158 18.61 5.07 8.27
C LEU A 158 18.32 5.52 6.84
N THR A 159 17.89 6.77 6.68
CA THR A 159 17.87 7.44 5.37
C THR A 159 19.27 7.91 4.96
N GLU A 160 19.43 8.34 3.72
CA GLU A 160 20.69 8.96 3.25
C GLU A 160 21.07 10.21 4.05
N ALA A 161 20.07 10.91 4.60
CA ALA A 161 20.24 12.06 5.50
C ALA A 161 20.57 11.67 6.95
N HIS A 162 20.75 10.37 7.25
CA HIS A 162 21.00 9.82 8.58
C HIS A 162 19.83 9.99 9.56
N GLU A 163 18.61 10.07 9.03
CA GLU A 163 17.40 10.08 9.85
C GLU A 163 16.94 8.64 10.12
N PRO A 164 16.62 8.27 11.38
CA PRO A 164 16.09 6.96 11.70
C PRO A 164 14.73 6.70 11.06
N THR A 165 14.57 5.50 10.53
CA THR A 165 13.27 4.99 10.08
C THR A 165 12.52 4.29 11.21
N ILE A 166 11.25 3.93 10.98
CA ILE A 166 10.46 3.11 11.92
C ILE A 166 11.21 1.82 12.25
N SER A 167 11.70 1.06 11.25
CA SER A 167 12.50 -0.15 11.51
C SER A 167 13.80 0.17 12.23
N GLY A 168 14.45 1.28 11.91
CA GLY A 168 15.67 1.72 12.60
C GLY A 168 15.45 1.88 14.10
N ILE A 169 14.38 2.59 14.49
CA ILE A 169 14.01 2.79 15.89
C ILE A 169 13.56 1.48 16.55
N LEU A 170 12.74 0.66 15.88
CA LEU A 170 12.26 -0.60 16.46
C LEU A 170 13.38 -1.62 16.68
N LEU A 171 14.37 -1.68 15.79
CA LEU A 171 15.46 -2.67 15.85
C LEU A 171 16.66 -2.19 16.67
N PHE A 172 16.98 -0.91 16.60
CA PHE A 172 18.23 -0.35 17.13
C PHE A 172 18.02 0.83 18.06
N GLY A 173 16.81 1.32 18.31
CA GLY A 173 16.57 2.43 19.22
C GLY A 173 16.87 2.07 20.67
N ARG A 174 17.47 3.00 21.43
CA ARG A 174 17.67 2.85 22.88
C ARG A 174 16.35 2.82 23.64
N GLU A 175 15.44 3.72 23.27
CA GLU A 175 14.13 3.90 23.91
C GLU A 175 13.03 4.07 22.85
N PRO A 176 12.70 3.02 22.08
CA PRO A 176 11.76 3.12 20.96
C PRO A 176 10.37 3.58 21.39
N GLN A 177 9.95 3.34 22.64
CA GLN A 177 8.65 3.77 23.14
C GLN A 177 8.49 5.29 23.23
N LEU A 178 9.58 6.06 23.29
CA LEU A 178 9.52 7.53 23.27
C LEU A 178 8.96 8.06 21.95
N PHE A 179 9.28 7.38 20.85
CA PHE A 179 8.85 7.75 19.51
C PHE A 179 7.65 6.94 19.02
N LEU A 180 7.59 5.66 19.42
CA LEU A 180 6.60 4.67 18.99
C LEU A 180 5.95 4.04 20.23
N PRO A 181 4.98 4.71 20.88
CA PRO A 181 4.41 4.25 22.15
C PRO A 181 3.78 2.85 22.12
N GLN A 182 3.37 2.38 20.94
CA GLN A 182 2.77 1.06 20.74
C GLN A 182 3.77 0.00 20.20
N SER A 183 5.07 0.20 20.39
CA SER A 183 6.12 -0.76 20.01
C SER A 183 6.31 -1.87 21.05
N ARG A 184 5.53 -2.96 20.94
CA ARG A 184 5.63 -4.12 21.85
C ARG A 184 5.45 -5.46 21.13
N ALA A 185 6.32 -6.42 21.44
CA ALA A 185 6.09 -7.83 21.15
C ALA A 185 5.65 -8.58 22.43
N VAL A 186 4.61 -9.40 22.34
CA VAL A 186 4.13 -10.23 23.46
C VAL A 186 4.33 -11.70 23.10
N PHE A 187 5.20 -12.37 23.85
CA PHE A 187 5.40 -13.82 23.71
C PHE A 187 4.61 -14.53 24.81
N VAL A 188 3.71 -15.43 24.42
CA VAL A 188 2.98 -16.29 25.34
C VAL A 188 3.47 -17.72 25.13
N LYS A 189 4.05 -18.32 26.17
CA LYS A 189 4.47 -19.71 26.18
C LYS A 189 3.38 -20.55 26.85
N PHE A 190 2.71 -21.40 26.07
CA PHE A 190 1.79 -22.39 26.62
C PHE A 190 2.55 -23.66 27.00
N ALA A 191 2.15 -24.27 28.12
CA ALA A 191 2.72 -25.55 28.56
C ALA A 191 2.19 -26.74 27.74
N ASP A 192 1.11 -26.53 26.98
CA ASP A 192 0.41 -27.54 26.20
C ASP A 192 0.25 -27.07 24.74
N VAL A 193 0.28 -28.01 23.80
CA VAL A 193 0.14 -27.76 22.34
C VAL A 193 -1.31 -27.71 21.89
N GLN A 194 -2.27 -28.03 22.78
CA GLN A 194 -3.68 -28.01 22.46
C GLN A 194 -4.33 -26.66 22.79
N PRO A 195 -5.00 -26.00 21.82
CA PRO A 195 -5.72 -24.76 22.08
C PRO A 195 -6.94 -25.06 22.97
N ARG A 196 -6.93 -24.54 24.21
CA ARG A 196 -8.13 -24.48 25.06
C ARG A 196 -8.63 -23.03 25.07
N GLY A 197 -9.78 -22.82 24.46
CA GLY A 197 -10.52 -21.56 24.54
C GLY A 197 -11.26 -21.41 25.88
N PRO A 198 -11.76 -20.20 26.19
CA PRO A 198 -12.54 -19.91 27.39
C PRO A 198 -13.88 -20.65 27.43
#